data_AF-A0A1R0H9B0-F1
#
_entry.id   AF-A0A1R0H9B0-F1
#
_cell.length_a   1.000
_cell.length_b   1.000
_cell.length_c   1.000
_cell.angle_alpha   90.00
_cell.angle_beta   90.00
_cell.angle_gamma   90.00
#
_symmetry.space_group_name_H-M   'P 1'
#
loop_
_entity.id
_entity.type
_entity.pdbx_description
1 polymer ?
#
loop_
_entity_poly.entity_id
_entity_poly.type
_entity_poly.pdbx_seq_one_letter_code
_entity_poly.pdbx_strand_id
1 'polypeptide(L)' 'MSSSNETRTSIEIAEEIKKQANTLFAEKKYLKAIEEYTKAIELNPNVPAYYTNRAQCYILTEGYGAAIM' A
#
# COMPACT_ATOMS: atom_id res chain seq x y z
N MET A 1 -3.34 9.54 30.23
CA MET A 1 -3.39 8.24 29.53
C MET A 1 -4.84 7.85 29.30
N SER A 2 -5.10 7.19 28.16
CA SER A 2 -6.40 6.66 27.71
C SER A 2 -7.39 7.72 27.21
N SER A 3 -8.10 7.57 26.10
CA SER A 3 -8.17 6.54 25.06
C SER A 3 -9.02 7.13 23.93
N SER A 4 -8.64 6.82 22.69
CA SER A 4 -9.53 6.50 21.57
C SER A 4 -10.56 7.49 21.03
N ASN A 5 -10.49 7.63 19.70
CA ASN A 5 -11.56 7.92 18.73
C ASN A 5 -12.17 9.32 18.72
N GLU A 6 -11.96 10.05 17.61
CA GLU A 6 -13.10 10.43 16.75
C GLU A 6 -12.77 11.06 15.39
N THR A 7 -11.52 11.13 14.94
CA THR A 7 -11.27 11.44 13.53
C THR A 7 -9.99 10.78 13.04
N ARG A 8 -10.04 9.47 12.77
CA ARG A 8 -9.05 8.84 11.90
C ARG A 8 -9.21 9.51 10.53
N THR A 9 -8.44 10.56 10.28
CA THR A 9 -8.53 11.34 9.04
C THR A 9 -8.08 10.45 7.88
N SER A 10 -8.54 10.74 6.66
CA SER A 10 -8.18 9.98 5.45
C SER A 10 -6.66 9.80 5.32
N ILE A 11 -5.88 10.77 5.82
CA ILE A 11 -4.42 10.75 5.89
C ILE A 11 -3.91 9.65 6.84
N GLU A 12 -4.46 9.53 8.06
CA GLU A 12 -4.06 8.47 8.99
C GLU A 12 -4.49 7.08 8.52
N ILE A 13 -5.66 6.97 7.88
CA ILE A 13 -6.10 5.73 7.24
C ILE A 13 -5.11 5.33 6.14
N ALA A 14 -4.70 6.29 5.29
CA ALA A 14 -3.74 6.04 4.22
C ALA A 14 -2.37 5.59 4.77
N GLU A 15 -1.91 6.14 5.90
CA GLU A 15 -0.68 5.71 6.56
C GLU A 15 -0.75 4.28 7.11
N GLU A 16 -1.89 3.88 7.67
CA GLU A 16 -2.08 2.50 8.14
C GLU A 16 -2.16 1.52 6.96
N ILE A 17 -2.89 1.88 5.90
CA ILE A 17 -2.95 1.08 4.66
C ILE A 17 -1.55 0.94 4.05
N LYS A 18 -0.74 2.01 4.02
CA LYS A 18 0.67 1.95 3.59
C LYS A 18 1.45 0.93 4.42
N LYS A 19 1.25 0.93 5.74
CA LYS A 19 1.94 -0.02 6.63
C LYS A 19 1.51 -1.46 6.36
N GLN A 20 0.21 -1.70 6.13
CA GLN A 20 -0.30 -3.01 5.72
C GLN A 20 0.26 -3.44 4.36
N ALA A 21 0.31 -2.53 3.39
CA ALA A 21 0.89 -2.77 2.07
C ALA A 21 2.38 -3.12 2.17
N ASN A 22 3.16 -2.44 3.04
CA ASN A 22 4.56 -2.77 3.30
C ASN A 22 4.71 -4.18 3.90
N THR A 23 3.82 -4.60 4.80
CA THR A 23 3.82 -5.97 5.33
C THR A 23 3.55 -6.99 4.22
N LEU A 24 2.54 -6.74 3.38
CA LEU A 24 2.21 -7.59 2.24
C LEU A 24 3.38 -7.66 1.23
N PHE A 25 4.09 -6.53 1.03
CA PHE A 25 5.29 -6.47 0.19
C PHE A 25 6.41 -7.37 0.74
N ALA A 26 6.64 -7.33 2.06
CA ALA A 26 7.60 -8.22 2.71
C ALA A 26 7.20 -9.70 2.62
N GLU A 27 5.89 -9.98 2.65
CA GLU A 27 5.32 -11.32 2.41
C GLU A 27 5.35 -11.73 0.92
N LYS A 28 5.92 -10.92 0.02
CA LYS A 28 5.91 -11.12 -1.45
C LYS A 28 4.51 -11.16 -2.06
N LYS A 29 3.49 -10.66 -1.35
CA LYS A 29 2.09 -10.54 -1.81
C LYS A 29 1.90 -9.21 -2.54
N TYR A 30 2.67 -8.99 -3.60
CA TYR A 30 2.71 -7.71 -4.32
C TYR A 30 1.36 -7.31 -4.91
N LEU A 31 0.58 -8.26 -5.44
CA LEU A 31 -0.78 -8.01 -5.94
C LEU A 31 -1.68 -7.38 -4.87
N LYS A 32 -1.69 -7.93 -3.66
CA LYS A 32 -2.49 -7.37 -2.56
C LYS A 32 -1.94 -6.03 -2.08
N ALA A 33 -0.61 -5.88 -2.05
CA ALA A 33 0.02 -4.60 -1.71
C ALA A 33 -0.38 -3.48 -2.70
N ILE A 34 -0.50 -3.80 -4.00
CA ILE A 34 -0.95 -2.85 -5.03
C ILE A 34 -2.37 -2.34 -4.77
N GLU A 35 -3.30 -3.24 -4.41
CA GLU A 35 -4.67 -2.87 -4.07
C GLU A 35 -4.70 -1.92 -2.88
N GLU A 36 -3.94 -2.23 -1.83
CA GLU A 36 -3.83 -1.40 -0.63
C GLU A 36 -3.20 -0.03 -0.95
N TYR A 37 -2.09 0.05 -1.68
CA TYR A 37 -1.54 1.34 -2.09
C TYR A 37 -2.52 2.16 -2.95
N THR A 38 -3.37 1.52 -3.74
CA THR A 38 -4.40 2.21 -4.53
C THR A 38 -5.44 2.85 -3.62
N LYS A 39 -5.92 2.14 -2.59
CA LYS A 39 -6.81 2.72 -1.58
C LYS A 39 -6.16 3.88 -0.82
N ALA A 40 -4.87 3.75 -0.48
CA ALA A 40 -4.12 4.84 0.16
C ALA A 40 -4.01 6.09 -0.74
N ILE A 41 -3.85 5.89 -2.05
CA ILE A 41 -3.85 6.98 -3.05
C ILE A 41 -5.22 7.64 -3.15
N GLU A 42 -6.31 6.87 -3.16
CA GLU A 42 -7.67 7.43 -3.20
C GLU A 42 -7.99 8.29 -1.98
N LEU A 43 -7.47 7.89 -0.81
CA LEU A 43 -7.62 8.64 0.44
C LEU A 43 -6.70 9.86 0.51
N ASN A 44 -5.46 9.73 0.04
CA ASN A 44 -4.48 10.80 0.05
C ASN A 44 -3.58 10.77 -1.20
N PRO A 45 -4.04 11.40 -2.30
CA PRO A 45 -3.28 11.41 -3.55
C PRO A 45 -2.08 12.37 -3.50
N ASN A 46 -1.90 13.15 -2.44
CA ASN A 46 -0.78 14.08 -2.27
C ASN A 46 0.52 13.39 -1.87
N VAL A 47 0.50 12.08 -1.59
CA VAL A 47 1.67 11.34 -1.14
C VAL A 47 2.32 10.58 -2.32
N PRO A 48 3.44 11.08 -2.87
CA PRO A 48 4.12 10.43 -4.00
C PRO A 48 4.70 9.05 -3.65
N ALA A 49 4.94 8.78 -2.36
CA ALA A 49 5.45 7.49 -1.90
C ALA A 49 4.51 6.33 -2.25
N TYR A 50 3.18 6.53 -2.24
CA TYR A 50 2.23 5.46 -2.55
C TYR A 50 2.32 5.03 -4.02
N TYR A 51 2.46 5.99 -4.94
CA TYR A 51 2.65 5.71 -6.36
C TYR A 51 3.98 4.97 -6.60
N THR A 52 5.05 5.41 -5.93
CA THR A 52 6.38 4.81 -6.06
C THR A 52 6.38 3.36 -5.57
N ASN A 53 5.83 3.10 -4.38
CA ASN A 53 5.76 1.75 -3.82
C ASN A 53 4.84 0.84 -4.65
N ARG A 54 3.71 1.36 -5.15
CA ARG A 54 2.82 0.63 -6.04
C ARG A 54 3.52 0.25 -7.35
N ALA A 55 4.28 1.17 -7.95
CA ALA A 55 5.07 0.89 -9.15
C ALA A 55 6.13 -0.20 -8.89
N GLN A 56 6.82 -0.15 -7.74
CA GLN A 56 7.75 -1.22 -7.36
C GLN A 56 7.05 -2.57 -7.24
N CYS A 57 5.84 -2.62 -6.67
CA CYS A 57 5.06 -3.84 -6.61
C CYS A 57 4.71 -4.39 -8.01
N TYR A 58 4.34 -3.51 -8.96
CA TYR A 58 4.09 -3.92 -10.34
C TYR A 58 5.33 -4.50 -11.00
N ILE A 59 6.48 -3.82 -10.89
CA ILE A 59 7.76 -4.30 -11.44
C ILE A 59 8.11 -5.68 -10.88
N LEU A 60 7.95 -5.87 -9.58
CA LEU A 60 8.20 -7.17 -8.94
C LEU A 60 7.18 -8.21 -9.44
N THR A 61 5.89 -7.89 -9.46
CA THR A 61 4.83 -8.81 -9.91
C THR A 61 5.02 -9.22 -11.37
N GLU A 62 5.33 -8.28 -12.27
CA GLU A 62 5.62 -8.55 -13.68
C GLU A 62 6.90 -9.39 -13.83
N GLY A 63 7.93 -9.11 -13.02
CA GLY A 63 9.14 -9.93 -12.94
C GLY A 63 8.89 -11.36 -12.45
N TYR A 64 7.91 -11.56 -11.55
CA TYR A 64 7.49 -12.90 -11.11
C TYR A 64 6.52 -13.58 -12.12
N GLY A 65 5.72 -12.81 -12.85
CA GLY A 65 4.79 -13.31 -13.86
C GLY A 65 5.47 -13.92 -15.08
N ALA A 66 6.69 -13.46 -15.41
CA ALA A 66 7.52 -14.08 -16.45
C ALA A 66 8.06 -15.47 -16.05
N ALA A 67 7.93 -15.89 -14.79
CA ALA A 67 8.51 -17.15 -14.30
C ALA A 67 7.59 -18.38 -14.41
N ILE A 68 6.38 -18.25 -14.97
CA ILE A 68 5.45 -19.39 -15.15
C ILE A 68 4.87 -19.39 -16.58
N MET A 69 5.73 -19.40 -17.59
CA MET A 69 5.39 -19.91 -18.93
C MET A 69 6.47 -20.86 -19.42
#